data_AF-A0A652K679-F1
#
_entry.id   AF-A0A652K679-F1
#
_cell.length_a   1.000
_cell.length_b   1.000
_cell.length_c   1.000
_cell.angle_alpha   90.00
_cell.angle_beta   90.00
_cell.angle_gamma   90.00
#
_symmetry.space_group_name_H-M   'P 1'
#
loop_
_entity.id
_entity.type
_entity.pdbx_description
1 polymer ?
#
loop_
_entity_poly.entity_id
_entity_poly.type
_entity_poly.pdbx_seq_one_letter_code
_entity_poly.pdbx_strand_id
1 'polypeptide(L)'
;MSQQPAEVPVQSSAPQSAPSPAAQTADSIAPRRAQVINGAVVTDIEADLDADPDTYEDDGHLGDELPQGRFLDRERSWLAFNERVLELAEDPTTPLLERANFLAIFASNLDEFFMVRVAGLKRRIATGVATRSASGLQPREVLDLIWTRSRELMARHAACFQQDVAPALADEGIHLIRWPELTEKEQARLFTLFRQQIFPVLT
;
A
#
# COMPACT_ATOMS: atom_id res chain seq x y z
N MET A 1 -0.99 76.13 3.16
CA MET A 1 -0.33 75.70 1.92
C MET A 1 0.12 74.26 2.18
N SER A 2 -0.70 73.22 1.93
CA SER A 2 -1.13 72.67 0.63
C SER A 2 0.09 72.16 -0.16
N GLN A 3 0.23 70.91 -0.59
CA GLN A 3 -0.66 69.73 -0.67
C GLN A 3 0.21 68.46 -0.78
N GLN A 4 -0.29 67.35 -0.23
CA GLN A 4 0.13 65.96 -0.46
C GLN A 4 -0.91 65.34 -1.42
N PRO A 5 -0.54 64.45 -2.37
CA PRO A 5 -1.48 63.92 -3.35
C PRO A 5 -2.37 62.80 -2.77
N ALA A 6 -3.62 62.76 -3.26
CA ALA A 6 -4.74 61.99 -2.77
C ALA A 6 -4.81 60.55 -3.32
N GLU A 7 -5.19 59.61 -2.44
CA GLU A 7 -5.64 58.26 -2.75
C GLU A 7 -7.04 58.25 -3.39
N VAL A 8 -7.25 57.36 -4.35
CA VAL A 8 -8.55 57.06 -4.97
C VAL A 8 -9.09 55.74 -4.40
N PRO A 9 -10.35 55.68 -3.92
CA PRO A 9 -10.92 54.47 -3.32
C PRO A 9 -11.57 53.56 -4.37
N VAL A 10 -11.29 52.26 -4.31
CA VAL A 10 -11.98 51.23 -5.10
C VAL A 10 -13.04 50.56 -4.22
N GLN A 11 -14.30 50.73 -4.61
CA GLN A 11 -15.48 50.12 -3.98
C GLN A 11 -15.61 48.65 -4.39
N SER A 12 -15.76 47.77 -3.39
CA SER A 12 -16.04 46.34 -3.52
C SER A 12 -17.54 46.10 -3.32
N SER A 13 -18.18 45.43 -4.28
CA SER A 13 -19.58 45.00 -4.23
C SER A 13 -19.63 43.47 -4.38
N ALA A 14 -20.17 42.81 -3.35
CA ALA A 14 -20.36 41.36 -3.26
C ALA A 14 -21.59 40.86 -4.05
N PRO A 15 -21.70 39.53 -4.30
CA PRO A 15 -22.99 38.87 -4.41
C PRO A 15 -23.26 37.91 -3.22
N GLN A 16 -24.53 37.78 -2.91
CA GLN A 16 -25.15 37.17 -1.72
C GLN A 16 -25.30 35.64 -1.80
N SER A 17 -25.31 35.03 -0.61
CA SER A 17 -25.54 33.61 -0.33
C SER A 17 -27.04 33.23 -0.30
N ALA A 18 -27.36 32.00 -0.69
CA ALA A 18 -28.61 31.29 -0.37
C ALA A 18 -28.39 29.74 -0.49
N PRO A 19 -29.29 28.85 0.00
CA PRO A 19 -29.04 28.01 1.17
C PRO A 19 -29.03 26.48 0.89
N SER A 20 -28.65 25.70 1.91
CA SER A 20 -28.72 24.23 1.95
C SER A 20 -30.13 23.74 2.34
N PRO A 21 -30.56 22.55 1.86
CA PRO A 21 -31.31 21.66 2.74
C PRO A 21 -30.91 20.16 2.66
N ALA A 22 -30.99 19.56 3.84
CA ALA A 22 -31.22 18.18 4.30
C ALA A 22 -31.34 16.96 3.34
N ALA A 23 -30.95 15.82 3.91
CA ALA A 23 -31.07 14.45 3.42
C ALA A 23 -32.52 13.91 3.30
N GLN A 24 -32.74 13.01 2.33
CA GLN A 24 -33.83 12.01 2.20
C GLN A 24 -33.43 11.00 1.09
N THR A 25 -33.04 9.77 1.43
CA THR A 25 -33.80 8.49 1.33
C THR A 25 -34.04 7.94 -0.09
N ALA A 26 -33.83 6.63 -0.20
CA ALA A 26 -33.86 5.80 -1.40
C ALA A 26 -35.17 5.87 -2.20
N ASP A 27 -35.06 5.82 -3.53
CA ASP A 27 -36.14 5.31 -4.38
C ASP A 27 -35.62 4.76 -5.72
N SER A 28 -35.85 3.46 -5.89
CA SER A 28 -36.28 2.74 -7.10
C SER A 28 -35.68 3.09 -8.47
N ILE A 29 -34.82 2.18 -8.99
CA ILE A 29 -34.48 2.13 -10.42
C ILE A 29 -35.64 1.47 -11.16
N ALA A 30 -36.51 2.28 -11.78
CA ALA A 30 -37.50 1.83 -12.76
C ALA A 30 -36.81 1.38 -14.08
N PRO A 31 -37.37 0.40 -14.81
CA PRO A 31 -36.72 -0.13 -16.01
C PRO A 31 -36.74 0.89 -17.15
N ARG A 32 -35.57 1.04 -17.81
CA ARG A 32 -35.40 1.85 -19.02
C ARG A 32 -36.19 1.24 -20.18
N ARG A 33 -36.95 2.11 -20.85
CA ARG A 33 -37.70 1.86 -22.09
C ARG A 33 -36.77 1.41 -23.22
N ALA A 34 -37.08 0.29 -23.86
CA ALA A 34 -36.30 -0.27 -24.96
C ALA A 34 -36.25 0.67 -26.19
N GLN A 35 -35.06 0.81 -26.78
CA GLN A 35 -34.82 1.48 -28.05
C GLN A 35 -34.93 0.47 -29.20
N VAL A 36 -35.66 0.84 -30.24
CA VAL A 36 -35.80 0.06 -31.48
C VAL A 36 -34.68 0.45 -32.44
N ILE A 37 -33.88 -0.52 -32.89
CA ILE A 37 -33.04 -0.39 -34.08
C ILE A 37 -33.27 -1.59 -35.02
N ASN A 38 -33.65 -1.26 -36.26
CA ASN A 38 -33.72 -2.11 -37.46
C ASN A 38 -34.65 -3.35 -37.45
N GLY A 39 -35.96 -3.10 -37.55
CA GLY A 39 -36.79 -3.71 -38.62
C GLY A 39 -37.01 -5.23 -38.64
N ALA A 40 -36.65 -5.99 -37.61
CA ALA A 40 -37.03 -7.38 -37.46
C ALA A 40 -37.96 -7.53 -36.25
N VAL A 41 -39.20 -7.99 -36.50
CA VAL A 41 -40.10 -8.43 -35.45
C VAL A 41 -39.57 -9.77 -34.95
N VAL A 42 -38.90 -9.77 -33.80
CA VAL A 42 -38.68 -11.00 -33.03
C VAL A 42 -39.98 -11.25 -32.28
N THR A 43 -40.80 -12.13 -32.83
CA THR A 43 -41.99 -12.67 -32.17
C THR A 43 -41.55 -13.54 -30.99
N ASP A 44 -42.02 -13.16 -29.81
CA ASP A 44 -42.32 -14.00 -28.66
C ASP A 44 -41.18 -14.90 -28.13
N ILE A 45 -40.33 -14.31 -27.28
CA ILE A 45 -39.83 -15.07 -26.15
C ILE A 45 -41.01 -15.16 -25.19
N GLU A 46 -41.77 -16.26 -25.27
CA GLU A 46 -42.62 -16.65 -24.14
C GLU A 46 -41.69 -16.82 -22.94
N ALA A 47 -41.69 -15.84 -22.05
CA ALA A 47 -41.10 -16.02 -20.73
C ALA A 47 -41.94 -17.10 -20.06
N ASP A 48 -41.38 -18.29 -19.92
CA ASP A 48 -41.95 -19.35 -19.12
C ASP A 48 -42.00 -18.84 -17.67
N LEU A 49 -43.15 -18.28 -17.30
CA LEU A 49 -43.37 -17.64 -15.99
C LEU A 49 -43.44 -18.67 -14.84
N ASP A 50 -43.41 -19.96 -15.17
CA ASP A 50 -43.27 -21.08 -14.22
C ASP A 50 -41.83 -21.62 -14.14
N ALA A 51 -40.87 -21.05 -14.88
CA ALA A 51 -39.46 -21.41 -14.73
C ALA A 51 -38.96 -20.91 -13.36
N ASP A 52 -38.71 -21.86 -12.45
CA ASP A 52 -38.07 -21.59 -11.17
C ASP A 52 -36.70 -20.92 -11.45
N PRO A 53 -36.47 -19.68 -10.98
CA PRO A 53 -35.24 -18.93 -11.26
C PRO A 53 -33.99 -19.58 -10.65
N ASP A 54 -34.16 -20.61 -9.81
CA ASP A 54 -33.07 -21.43 -9.27
C ASP A 54 -32.76 -22.69 -10.10
N THR A 55 -33.50 -22.95 -11.18
CA THR A 55 -33.16 -24.00 -12.15
C THR A 55 -32.07 -23.49 -13.10
N TYR A 56 -30.84 -23.42 -12.59
CA TYR A 56 -29.68 -23.45 -13.47
C TYR A 56 -29.62 -24.85 -14.06
N GLU A 57 -29.95 -24.99 -15.36
CA GLU A 57 -29.56 -26.18 -16.10
C GLU A 57 -28.04 -26.28 -15.98
N ASP A 58 -27.58 -27.27 -15.20
CA ASP A 58 -26.18 -27.66 -15.17
C ASP A 58 -25.87 -28.29 -16.53
N ASP A 59 -25.67 -27.43 -17.53
CA ASP A 59 -25.02 -27.77 -18.78
C ASP A 59 -23.69 -28.36 -18.37
N GLY A 60 -23.58 -29.70 -18.39
CA GLY A 60 -22.51 -30.52 -17.83
C GLY A 60 -21.09 -30.29 -18.38
N HIS A 61 -20.76 -29.06 -18.77
CA HIS A 61 -19.44 -28.49 -18.97
C HIS A 61 -18.70 -28.15 -17.67
N LEU A 62 -18.97 -28.85 -16.56
CA LEU A 62 -18.07 -28.97 -15.40
C LEU A 62 -16.82 -29.84 -15.69
N GLY A 63 -16.46 -30.01 -16.98
CA GLY A 63 -15.54 -31.04 -17.46
C GLY A 63 -14.14 -30.56 -17.84
N ASP A 64 -13.91 -29.26 -18.04
CA ASP A 64 -12.55 -28.78 -18.31
C ASP A 64 -11.85 -28.45 -16.99
N GLU A 65 -10.97 -29.36 -16.58
CA GLU A 65 -10.05 -29.18 -15.48
C GLU A 65 -9.31 -27.84 -15.68
N LEU A 66 -9.58 -26.86 -14.79
CA LEU A 66 -9.04 -25.51 -14.95
C LEU A 66 -7.52 -25.54 -15.07
N PRO A 67 -6.90 -24.68 -15.91
CA PRO A 67 -5.46 -24.71 -16.14
C PRO A 67 -4.64 -24.62 -14.85
N GLN A 68 -3.65 -25.51 -14.71
CA GLN A 68 -2.68 -25.45 -13.61
C GLN A 68 -1.86 -24.15 -13.70
N GLY A 69 -1.45 -23.61 -12.54
CA GLY A 69 -0.62 -22.40 -12.48
C GLY A 69 -1.36 -21.07 -12.68
N ARG A 70 -2.70 -21.06 -12.67
CA ARG A 70 -3.52 -19.84 -12.83
C ARG A 70 -3.44 -18.84 -11.67
N PHE A 71 -2.87 -19.23 -10.52
CA PHE A 71 -2.77 -18.39 -9.33
C PHE A 71 -1.31 -18.12 -8.95
N LEU A 72 -1.04 -16.87 -8.58
CA LEU A 72 0.20 -16.49 -7.93
C LEU A 72 0.13 -16.81 -6.44
N ASP A 73 1.29 -17.16 -5.88
CA ASP A 73 1.44 -17.34 -4.45
C ASP A 73 1.24 -15.98 -3.73
N ARG A 74 0.53 -16.02 -2.60
CA ARG A 74 0.15 -14.81 -1.85
C ARG A 74 1.37 -14.17 -1.20
N GLU A 75 2.28 -14.97 -0.67
CA GLU A 75 3.50 -14.52 0.00
C GLU A 75 4.48 -13.94 -1.03
N ARG A 76 4.60 -14.60 -2.20
CA ARG A 76 5.35 -14.04 -3.33
C ARG A 76 4.80 -12.69 -3.79
N SER A 77 3.49 -12.59 -3.97
CA SER A 77 2.84 -11.33 -4.38
C SER A 77 3.06 -10.21 -3.36
N TRP A 78 3.04 -10.55 -2.06
CA TRP A 78 3.31 -9.58 -1.00
C TRP A 78 4.76 -9.07 -1.06
N LEU A 79 5.74 -9.96 -1.26
CA LEU A 79 7.15 -9.56 -1.40
C LEU A 79 7.38 -8.71 -2.65
N ALA A 80 6.71 -9.02 -3.76
CA ALA A 80 6.76 -8.21 -4.97
C ALA A 80 6.16 -6.81 -4.76
N PHE A 81 5.10 -6.69 -3.96
CA PHE A 81 4.58 -5.38 -3.55
C PHE A 81 5.62 -4.60 -2.73
N ASN A 82 6.24 -5.24 -1.73
CA ASN A 82 7.25 -4.56 -0.91
C ASN A 82 8.51 -4.20 -1.72
N GLU A 83 8.85 -4.99 -2.74
CA GLU A 83 9.87 -4.64 -3.73
C GLU A 83 9.55 -3.35 -4.47
N ARG A 84 8.29 -3.10 -4.86
CA ARG A 84 7.89 -1.82 -5.48
C ARG A 84 8.08 -0.63 -4.53
N VAL A 85 7.86 -0.83 -3.23
CA VAL A 85 8.14 0.21 -2.22
C VAL A 85 9.65 0.51 -2.17
N LEU A 86 10.49 -0.52 -2.24
CA LEU A 86 11.94 -0.33 -2.29
C LEU A 86 12.38 0.37 -3.57
N GLU A 87 11.78 0.05 -4.71
CA GLU A 87 12.08 0.72 -5.99
C GLU A 87 11.80 2.24 -5.93
N LEU A 88 10.81 2.69 -5.16
CA LEU A 88 10.57 4.13 -4.94
C LEU A 88 11.70 4.81 -4.14
N ALA A 89 12.35 4.09 -3.23
CA ALA A 89 13.54 4.58 -2.54
C ALA A 89 14.79 4.56 -3.43
N GLU A 90 14.88 3.60 -4.35
CA GLU A 90 15.98 3.46 -5.32
C GLU A 90 15.87 4.49 -6.47
N ASP A 91 14.70 5.07 -6.71
CA ASP A 91 14.47 6.05 -7.77
C ASP A 91 15.10 7.43 -7.44
N PRO A 92 16.08 7.91 -8.21
CA PRO A 92 16.72 9.22 -7.99
C PRO A 92 15.80 10.40 -8.32
N THR A 93 14.67 10.18 -9.00
CA THR A 93 13.68 11.23 -9.27
C THR A 93 12.77 11.50 -8.08
N THR A 94 12.73 10.58 -7.11
CA THR A 94 12.01 10.75 -5.85
C THR A 94 12.78 11.72 -4.94
N PRO A 95 12.12 12.71 -4.29
CA PRO A 95 12.80 13.61 -3.35
C PRO A 95 13.55 12.86 -2.24
N LEU A 96 14.74 13.33 -1.87
CA LEU A 96 15.66 12.61 -0.98
C LEU A 96 15.05 12.16 0.36
N LEU A 97 14.29 13.05 1.02
CA LEU A 97 13.63 12.70 2.29
C LEU A 97 12.51 11.67 2.09
N GLU A 98 11.81 11.69 0.95
CA GLU A 98 10.81 10.67 0.61
C GLU A 98 11.49 9.33 0.32
N ARG A 99 12.68 9.31 -0.28
CA ARG A 99 13.47 8.09 -0.45
C ARG A 99 13.83 7.46 0.89
N ALA A 100 14.29 8.29 1.85
CA ALA A 100 14.56 7.84 3.22
C ALA A 100 13.29 7.32 3.92
N ASN A 101 12.14 7.94 3.68
CA ASN A 101 10.85 7.49 4.18
C ASN A 101 10.45 6.13 3.59
N PHE A 102 10.59 5.92 2.28
CA PHE A 102 10.31 4.64 1.64
C PHE A 102 11.24 3.52 2.15
N LEU A 103 12.50 3.80 2.46
CA LEU A 103 13.39 2.83 3.12
C LEU A 103 12.86 2.42 4.51
N ALA A 104 12.30 3.36 5.28
CA ALA A 104 11.69 3.07 6.58
C ALA A 104 10.38 2.26 6.42
N ILE A 105 9.53 2.64 5.47
CA ILE A 105 8.27 1.93 5.17
C ILE A 105 8.56 0.49 4.73
N PHE A 106 9.51 0.29 3.81
CA PHE A 106 9.93 -1.04 3.36
C PHE A 106 10.33 -1.94 4.53
N ALA A 107 11.16 -1.41 5.45
CA ALA A 107 11.65 -2.16 6.61
C ALA A 107 10.52 -2.51 7.58
N SER A 108 9.67 -1.54 7.92
CA SER A 108 8.52 -1.75 8.81
C SER A 108 7.54 -2.79 8.24
N ASN A 109 7.24 -2.71 6.94
CA ASN A 109 6.36 -3.68 6.28
C ASN A 109 6.96 -5.09 6.33
N LEU A 110 8.28 -5.21 6.09
CA LEU A 110 8.97 -6.49 6.13
C LEU A 110 8.92 -7.10 7.53
N ASP A 111 9.14 -6.30 8.57
CA ASP A 111 9.04 -6.75 9.96
C ASP A 111 7.64 -7.27 10.28
N GLU A 112 6.58 -6.54 9.90
CA GLU A 112 5.19 -6.99 10.08
C GLU A 112 4.93 -8.31 9.36
N PHE A 113 5.42 -8.45 8.12
CA PHE A 113 5.29 -9.67 7.35
C PHE A 113 5.94 -10.87 8.05
N PHE A 114 7.13 -10.71 8.62
CA PHE A 114 7.79 -11.77 9.37
C PHE A 114 7.07 -12.08 10.69
N MET A 115 6.69 -11.05 11.44
CA MET A 115 6.03 -11.20 12.74
C MET A 115 4.66 -11.86 12.62
N VAL A 116 3.88 -11.53 11.61
CA VAL A 116 2.49 -12.00 11.47
C VAL A 116 2.41 -13.18 10.50
N ARG A 117 2.81 -12.99 9.25
CA ARG A 117 2.56 -13.98 8.18
C ARG A 117 3.51 -15.17 8.25
N VAL A 118 4.82 -14.92 8.33
CA VAL A 118 5.80 -16.01 8.38
C VAL A 118 5.64 -16.83 9.66
N ALA A 119 5.36 -16.17 10.79
CA ALA A 119 5.02 -16.85 12.05
C ALA A 119 3.78 -17.75 11.90
N GLY A 120 2.70 -17.25 11.29
CA GLY A 120 1.49 -18.03 11.02
C GLY A 120 1.73 -19.25 10.12
N LEU A 121 2.51 -19.07 9.05
CA LEU A 121 2.90 -20.16 8.15
C LEU A 121 3.71 -21.23 8.90
N LYS A 122 4.75 -20.81 9.65
CA LYS A 122 5.58 -21.72 10.46
C LYS A 122 4.76 -22.50 11.48
N ARG A 123 3.79 -21.85 12.14
CA ARG A 123 2.88 -22.51 13.09
C ARG A 123 2.06 -23.60 12.41
N ARG A 124 1.44 -23.31 11.26
CA ARG A 124 0.66 -24.29 10.50
C ARG A 124 1.51 -25.47 10.04
N ILE A 125 2.75 -25.21 9.63
CA ILE A 125 3.71 -26.27 9.25
C ILE A 125 4.01 -27.15 10.46
N ALA A 126 4.33 -26.56 11.60
CA ALA A 126 4.68 -27.28 12.82
C ALA A 126 3.52 -28.14 13.34
N THR A 127 2.27 -27.68 13.22
CA THR A 127 1.08 -28.44 13.63
C THR A 127 0.58 -29.42 12.56
N GLY A 128 1.24 -29.52 11.40
CA GLY A 128 0.86 -30.43 10.31
C GLY A 128 -0.45 -30.05 9.58
N VAL A 129 -1.00 -28.85 9.82
CA VAL A 129 -2.24 -28.37 9.20
C VAL A 129 -1.98 -27.48 7.97
N ALA A 130 -0.71 -27.33 7.58
CA ALA A 130 -0.34 -26.57 6.40
C ALA A 130 -0.63 -27.36 5.13
N THR A 131 -1.57 -26.83 4.34
CA THR A 131 -1.91 -27.32 3.01
C THR A 131 -1.08 -26.62 1.94
N ARG A 132 -1.03 -27.20 0.73
CA ARG A 132 -0.46 -26.53 -0.44
C ARG A 132 -1.11 -25.16 -0.65
N SER A 133 -0.32 -24.19 -1.12
CA SER A 133 -0.85 -22.86 -1.45
C SER A 133 -1.70 -22.93 -2.73
N ALA A 134 -2.46 -21.86 -3.00
CA ALA A 134 -3.30 -21.78 -4.20
C ALA A 134 -2.50 -21.89 -5.52
N SER A 135 -1.19 -21.60 -5.46
CA SER A 135 -0.26 -21.76 -6.58
C SER A 135 0.29 -23.19 -6.73
N GLY A 136 -0.05 -24.11 -5.82
CA GLY A 136 0.40 -25.50 -5.80
C GLY A 136 1.66 -25.76 -4.97
N LEU A 137 2.34 -24.72 -4.50
CA LEU A 137 3.56 -24.84 -3.71
C LEU A 137 3.32 -25.50 -2.34
N GLN A 138 4.26 -26.35 -1.92
CA GLN A 138 4.30 -26.86 -0.57
C GLN A 138 4.65 -25.76 0.42
N PRO A 139 4.12 -25.80 1.66
CA PRO A 139 4.43 -24.81 2.69
C PRO A 139 5.92 -24.56 2.94
N ARG A 140 6.75 -25.60 2.82
CA ARG A 140 8.22 -25.48 2.95
C ARG A 140 8.84 -24.75 1.76
N GLU A 141 8.38 -25.03 0.55
CA GLU A 141 8.84 -24.33 -0.67
C GLU A 141 8.48 -22.85 -0.61
N VAL A 142 7.29 -22.51 -0.10
CA VAL A 142 6.90 -21.11 0.15
C VAL A 142 7.84 -20.44 1.15
N LEU A 143 8.20 -21.14 2.24
CA LEU A 143 9.12 -20.59 3.23
C LEU A 143 10.52 -20.35 2.64
N ASP A 144 11.04 -21.29 1.84
CA ASP A 144 12.34 -21.15 1.17
C ASP A 144 12.34 -20.00 0.14
N LEU A 145 11.23 -19.84 -0.59
CA LEU A 145 11.02 -18.69 -1.48
C LEU A 145 11.07 -17.37 -0.72
N ILE A 146 10.37 -17.29 0.42
CA ILE A 146 10.38 -16.10 1.28
C ILE A 146 11.80 -15.78 1.73
N TRP A 147 12.53 -16.76 2.25
CA TRP A 147 13.90 -16.55 2.73
C TRP A 147 14.83 -16.02 1.64
N THR A 148 14.77 -16.64 0.46
CA THR A 148 15.61 -16.25 -0.67
C THR A 148 15.32 -14.82 -1.09
N ARG A 149 14.04 -14.49 -1.33
CA ARG A 149 13.64 -13.17 -1.79
C ARG A 149 13.84 -12.08 -0.74
N SER A 150 13.52 -12.33 0.54
CA SER A 150 13.75 -11.34 1.58
C SER A 150 15.24 -11.01 1.74
N ARG A 151 16.14 -12.00 1.59
CA ARG A 151 17.60 -11.73 1.63
C ARG A 151 18.06 -10.82 0.50
N GLU A 152 17.58 -11.07 -0.73
CA GLU A 152 17.88 -10.22 -1.88
C GLU A 152 17.40 -8.78 -1.66
N LEU A 153 16.16 -8.61 -1.19
CA LEU A 153 15.58 -7.29 -0.95
C LEU A 153 16.26 -6.55 0.20
N MET A 154 16.62 -7.23 1.28
CA MET A 154 17.38 -6.62 2.39
C MET A 154 18.79 -6.17 1.95
N ALA A 155 19.45 -6.93 1.08
CA ALA A 155 20.75 -6.54 0.55
C ALA A 155 20.64 -5.27 -0.30
N ARG A 156 19.61 -5.19 -1.16
CA ARG A 156 19.30 -3.97 -1.93
C ARG A 156 18.97 -2.78 -1.04
N HIS A 157 18.11 -2.97 -0.04
CA HIS A 157 17.76 -1.93 0.94
C HIS A 157 18.98 -1.37 1.66
N ALA A 158 19.86 -2.24 2.16
CA ALA A 158 21.09 -1.83 2.81
C ALA A 158 22.02 -1.06 1.85
N ALA A 159 22.16 -1.53 0.60
CA ALA A 159 22.95 -0.85 -0.42
C ALA A 159 22.38 0.54 -0.75
N CYS A 160 21.07 0.64 -1.01
CA CYS A 160 20.39 1.91 -1.28
C CYS A 160 20.59 2.91 -0.13
N PHE A 161 20.46 2.47 1.12
CA PHE A 161 20.72 3.35 2.26
C PHE A 161 22.19 3.77 2.35
N GLN A 162 23.12 2.82 2.32
CA GLN A 162 24.54 3.09 2.64
C GLN A 162 25.30 3.79 1.50
N GLN A 163 24.95 3.48 0.25
CA GLN A 163 25.72 3.90 -0.92
C GLN A 163 25.10 5.10 -1.64
N ASP A 164 23.84 5.44 -1.35
CA ASP A 164 23.10 6.49 -2.07
C ASP A 164 22.42 7.46 -1.10
N VAL A 165 21.43 7.00 -0.33
CA VAL A 165 20.60 7.90 0.50
C VAL A 165 21.39 8.55 1.63
N ALA A 166 22.19 7.79 2.40
CA ALA A 166 22.94 8.34 3.52
C ALA A 166 24.04 9.33 3.08
N PRO A 167 24.84 9.06 2.03
CA PRO A 167 25.74 10.06 1.45
C PRO A 167 25.01 11.31 0.96
N ALA A 168 23.92 11.17 0.21
CA ALA A 168 23.15 12.31 -0.29
C ALA A 168 22.57 13.18 0.84
N LEU A 169 22.12 12.57 1.94
CA LEU A 169 21.70 13.30 3.13
C LEU A 169 22.85 14.09 3.75
N ALA A 170 24.04 13.49 3.81
CA ALA A 170 25.23 14.16 4.34
C ALA A 170 25.64 15.37 3.48
N ASP A 171 25.51 15.28 2.16
CA ASP A 171 25.78 16.40 1.24
C ASP A 171 24.82 17.60 1.48
N GLU A 172 23.60 17.32 1.92
CA GLU A 172 22.60 18.31 2.36
C GLU A 172 22.75 18.72 3.85
N GLY A 173 23.83 18.29 4.52
CA GLY A 173 24.13 18.63 5.91
C GLY A 173 23.37 17.81 6.97
N ILE A 174 22.71 16.72 6.56
CA ILE A 174 21.99 15.79 7.43
C ILE A 174 22.87 14.58 7.70
N HIS A 175 23.57 14.56 8.84
CA HIS A 175 24.53 13.52 9.17
C HIS A 175 23.98 12.52 10.21
N LEU A 176 24.11 11.22 9.90
CA LEU A 176 23.96 10.16 10.90
C LEU A 176 25.33 9.81 11.51
N ILE A 177 25.65 10.48 12.61
CA ILE A 177 26.94 10.34 13.30
C ILE A 177 26.93 9.23 14.36
N ARG A 178 28.05 8.51 14.49
CA ARG A 178 28.28 7.53 15.55
C ARG A 178 28.98 8.16 16.75
N TRP A 179 28.97 7.46 17.88
CA TRP A 179 29.58 7.93 19.12
C TRP A 179 31.01 8.48 18.97
N PRO A 180 31.93 7.82 18.23
CA PRO A 180 33.29 8.32 18.06
C PRO A 180 33.41 9.59 17.22
N GLU A 181 32.39 9.93 16.44
CA GLU A 181 32.36 11.10 15.55
C GLU A 181 31.86 12.37 16.27
N LEU A 182 31.35 12.22 17.49
CA LEU A 182 30.87 13.33 18.32
C LEU A 182 32.03 14.08 18.95
N THR A 183 31.89 15.40 19.05
CA THR A 183 32.78 16.23 19.87
C THR A 183 32.63 15.90 21.36
N GLU A 184 33.65 16.19 22.17
CA GLU A 184 33.59 15.98 23.63
C GLU A 184 32.39 16.68 24.28
N LYS A 185 32.02 17.87 23.77
CA LYS A 185 30.86 18.63 24.26
C LYS A 185 29.54 17.91 23.96
N GLU A 186 29.39 17.36 22.76
CA GLU A 186 28.20 16.60 22.38
C GLU A 186 28.12 15.28 23.15
N GLN A 187 29.25 14.58 23.33
CA GLN A 187 29.32 13.37 24.15
C GLN A 187 28.90 13.65 25.60
N ALA A 188 29.40 14.73 26.21
CA ALA A 188 29.02 15.12 27.57
C ALA A 188 27.51 15.43 27.70
N ARG A 189 26.94 16.10 26.70
CA ARG A 189 25.49 16.37 26.62
C ARG A 189 24.68 15.07 26.51
N LEU A 190 25.06 14.17 25.60
CA LEU A 190 24.37 12.88 25.42
C LEU A 190 24.54 11.96 26.63
N PHE A 191 25.69 12.00 27.31
CA PHE A 191 25.90 11.26 28.55
C PHE A 191 24.96 11.74 29.67
N THR A 192 24.76 13.05 29.76
CA THR A 192 23.80 13.64 30.71
C THR A 192 22.37 13.20 30.37
N LEU A 193 21.97 13.29 29.10
CA LEU A 193 20.68 12.79 28.61
C LEU A 193 20.48 11.31 28.95
N PHE A 194 21.50 10.49 28.66
CA PHE A 194 21.48 9.06 28.95
C PHE A 194 21.24 8.80 30.44
N ARG A 195 22.02 9.42 31.33
CA ARG A 195 21.87 9.20 32.78
C ARG A 195 20.53 9.65 33.34
N GLN A 196 19.98 10.74 32.83
CA GLN A 196 18.79 11.37 33.39
C GLN A 196 17.48 10.81 32.81
N GLN A 197 17.47 10.40 31.54
CA GLN A 197 16.23 10.06 30.83
C GLN A 197 16.22 8.62 30.31
N ILE A 198 17.35 8.06 29.89
CA ILE A 198 17.40 6.73 29.25
C ILE A 198 17.73 5.64 30.28
N PHE A 199 18.76 5.82 31.10
CA PHE A 199 19.19 4.85 32.10
C PHE A 199 18.09 4.44 33.09
N PRO A 200 17.24 5.34 33.61
CA PRO A 200 16.20 4.95 34.57
C PRO A 200 15.13 4.00 34.01
N VAL A 201 14.97 3.96 32.68
CA VAL A 201 13.99 3.08 32.01
C VAL A 201 14.63 1.80 31.45
N LEU A 202 15.95 1.64 31.57
CA LEU A 202 16.66 0.42 31.21
C LEU A 202 16.68 -0.52 32.42
N THR A 203 15.93 -1.63 32.32
CA THR A 203 15.92 -2.73 33.29
C THR A 203 16.65 -3.95 32.76
#